data_AF-A0A950FFN7-F1
#
_entry.id   AF-A0A950FFN7-F1
#
_cell.length_a   1.000
_cell.length_b   1.000
_cell.length_c   1.000
_cell.angle_alpha   90.00
_cell.angle_beta   90.00
_cell.angle_gamma   90.00
#
_symmetry.space_group_name_H-M   'P 1'
#
loop_
_entity.id
_entity.type
_entity.pdbx_description
1 polymer ?
#
loop_
_entity_poly.entity_id
_entity_poly.type
_entity_poly.pdbx_seq_one_letter_code
_entity_poly.pdbx_strand_id
1 'polypeptide(L)'
;VPSYMLQEWVQQRRVLSLPQAVRRLTVEPAEFFGFQTKGRITVGMDGDIVLFDPERVKLCQQEWTSDLPGGRARIIERSEGFAYTIVGGQIVFDHNEYQGTLSGQVL
;
A
#
# COMPACT_ATOMS: atom_id res chain seq x y z
N VAL A 1 -4.44 -1.40 6.49
CA VAL A 1 -4.64 0.07 6.71
C VAL A 1 -4.83 0.84 5.39
N PRO A 2 -3.95 0.76 4.37
CA PRO A 2 -4.15 1.51 3.11
C PRO A 2 -5.40 1.07 2.33
N SER A 3 -5.55 -0.24 2.08
CA SER A 3 -6.69 -0.79 1.34
C SER A 3 -8.04 -0.52 2.03
N TYR A 4 -8.08 -0.55 3.38
CA TYR A 4 -9.26 -0.18 4.15
C TYR A 4 -9.64 1.29 3.97
N MET A 5 -8.68 2.21 4.02
CA MET A 5 -8.95 3.64 3.82
C MET A 5 -9.55 3.90 2.42
N LEU A 6 -8.99 3.27 1.39
CA LEU A 6 -9.47 3.40 0.02
C LEU A 6 -10.86 2.78 -0.16
N GLN A 7 -11.09 1.57 0.34
CA GLN A 7 -12.39 0.92 0.22
C GLN A 7 -13.46 1.62 1.08
N GLU A 8 -13.24 1.73 2.39
CA GLU A 8 -14.27 2.19 3.32
C GLU A 8 -14.45 3.72 3.22
N TRP A 9 -13.38 4.50 3.28
CA TRP A 9 -13.49 5.95 3.49
C TRP A 9 -13.60 6.74 2.18
N VAL A 10 -13.01 6.22 1.10
CA VAL A 10 -13.11 6.82 -0.24
C VAL A 10 -14.30 6.26 -1.01
N GLN A 11 -14.36 4.94 -1.26
CA GLN A 11 -15.41 4.38 -2.12
C GLN A 11 -16.78 4.31 -1.43
N GLN A 12 -16.86 3.69 -0.25
CA GLN A 12 -18.14 3.37 0.39
C GLN A 12 -18.76 4.57 1.11
N ARG A 13 -18.05 5.13 2.10
CA ARG A 13 -18.55 6.25 2.92
C ARG A 13 -18.39 7.61 2.24
N ARG A 14 -17.46 7.73 1.29
CA ARG A 14 -17.17 8.98 0.55
C ARG A 14 -16.91 10.18 1.46
N VAL A 15 -16.30 9.94 2.62
CA VAL A 15 -15.91 10.98 3.58
C VAL A 15 -14.54 11.56 3.26
N LEU A 16 -13.75 10.87 2.44
CA LEU A 16 -12.52 11.37 1.84
C LEU A 16 -12.62 11.29 0.33
N SER A 17 -12.12 12.31 -0.36
CA SER A 17 -11.80 12.21 -1.79
C SER A 17 -10.55 11.34 -1.99
N LEU A 18 -10.40 10.75 -3.18
CA LEU A 18 -9.22 9.96 -3.52
C LEU A 18 -7.91 10.74 -3.34
N PRO A 19 -7.76 12.01 -3.80
CA PRO A 19 -6.55 12.79 -3.57
C PRO A 19 -6.25 13.04 -2.08
N GLN A 20 -7.27 13.24 -1.24
CA GLN A 20 -7.07 13.39 0.21
C GLN A 20 -6.56 12.10 0.84
N ALA A 21 -7.10 10.94 0.45
CA ALA A 21 -6.62 9.66 0.93
C ALA A 21 -5.19 9.36 0.47
N VAL A 22 -4.88 9.63 -0.81
CA VAL A 22 -3.50 9.50 -1.34
C VAL A 22 -2.55 10.40 -0.55
N ARG A 23 -2.90 11.67 -0.33
CA ARG A 23 -2.10 12.60 0.47
C ARG A 23 -1.80 12.08 1.88
N ARG A 24 -2.82 11.55 2.57
CA ARG A 24 -2.72 10.95 3.91
C ARG A 24 -1.87 9.69 3.94
N LEU A 25 -1.80 8.95 2.84
CA LEU A 25 -1.05 7.70 2.73
C LEU A 25 0.38 7.91 2.20
N THR A 26 0.70 9.05 1.60
CA THR A 26 2.00 9.29 0.95
C THR A 26 2.76 10.47 1.56
N VAL A 27 2.33 11.70 1.25
CA VAL A 27 3.13 12.90 1.52
C VAL A 27 3.04 13.34 2.99
N GLU A 28 1.88 13.21 3.63
CA GLU A 28 1.74 13.56 5.04
C GLU A 28 2.67 12.75 5.95
N PRO A 29 2.76 11.41 5.85
CA PRO A 29 3.73 10.66 6.63
C PRO A 29 5.17 10.97 6.21
N ALA A 30 5.46 11.17 4.91
CA ALA A 30 6.80 11.54 4.47
C ALA A 30 7.28 12.87 5.08
N GLU A 31 6.42 13.89 5.09
CA GLU A 31 6.67 15.18 5.74
C GLU A 31 6.82 15.03 7.26
N PHE A 32 5.94 14.25 7.89
CA PHE A 32 5.99 14.01 9.34
C PHE A 32 7.30 13.35 9.79
N PHE A 33 7.82 12.39 9.02
CA PHE A 33 9.08 11.71 9.30
C PHE A 33 10.32 12.43 8.71
N GLY A 34 10.14 13.51 7.95
CA GLY A 34 11.23 14.28 7.36
C GLY A 34 11.89 13.65 6.13
N PHE A 35 11.24 12.70 5.46
CA PHE A 35 11.75 12.04 4.26
C PHE A 35 11.69 12.97 3.05
N GLN A 36 12.87 13.41 2.59
CA GLN A 36 12.99 14.44 1.54
C GLN A 36 12.67 13.92 0.13
N THR A 37 12.88 12.62 -0.14
CA THR A 37 12.73 12.01 -1.47
C THR A 37 11.48 11.14 -1.61
N LYS A 38 10.56 11.16 -0.63
CA LYS A 38 9.42 10.25 -0.57
C LYS A 38 8.05 10.93 -0.65
N GLY A 39 7.05 10.13 -1.00
CA GLY A 39 5.63 10.50 -0.90
C GLY A 39 5.09 11.39 -2.02
N ARG A 40 5.91 11.72 -3.03
CA ARG A 40 5.55 12.57 -4.17
C ARG A 40 5.98 11.93 -5.50
N ILE A 41 5.18 12.14 -6.55
CA ILE A 41 5.51 11.75 -7.92
C ILE A 41 6.05 13.00 -8.64
N THR A 42 7.34 13.25 -8.50
CA THR A 42 8.07 14.34 -9.17
C THR A 42 9.50 13.90 -9.49
N VAL A 43 10.15 14.55 -10.45
CA VAL A 43 11.56 14.28 -10.78
C VAL A 43 12.44 14.46 -9.53
N GLY A 44 13.36 13.52 -9.30
CA GLY A 44 14.27 13.52 -8.15
C GLY A 44 13.73 12.84 -6.88
N MET A 45 12.49 12.33 -6.90
CA MET A 45 11.94 11.48 -5.84
C MET A 45 12.27 10.00 -6.08
N ASP A 46 12.17 9.19 -5.04
CA ASP A 46 12.32 7.74 -5.13
C ASP A 46 11.21 7.15 -6.02
N GLY A 47 11.54 6.09 -6.76
CA GLY A 47 10.60 5.35 -7.60
C GLY A 47 9.63 4.47 -6.81
N ASP A 48 9.05 5.00 -5.73
CA ASP A 48 8.07 4.33 -4.86
C ASP A 48 6.65 4.63 -5.37
N ILE A 49 6.06 3.69 -6.10
CA ILE A 49 4.80 3.91 -6.84
C ILE A 49 3.87 2.71 -6.62
N VAL A 50 2.57 3.00 -6.46
CA VAL A 50 1.52 1.98 -6.46
C VAL A 50 0.54 2.29 -7.59
N LEU A 51 0.35 1.33 -8.50
CA LEU A 51 -0.70 1.38 -9.52
C LEU A 51 -1.89 0.56 -9.04
N PHE A 52 -3.06 1.19 -8.96
CA PHE A 52 -4.28 0.55 -8.50
C PHE A 52 -5.51 1.15 -9.18
N ASP A 53 -6.58 0.38 -9.24
CA ASP A 53 -7.89 0.84 -9.69
C ASP A 53 -8.72 1.25 -8.46
N PRO A 54 -8.99 2.54 -8.27
CA PRO A 54 -9.67 3.04 -7.09
C PRO A 54 -11.10 2.53 -6.95
N GLU A 55 -11.75 2.02 -8.00
CA GLU A 55 -13.10 1.44 -7.94
C GLU A 55 -13.08 -0.06 -7.59
N ARG A 56 -11.94 -0.72 -7.79
CA ARG A 56 -11.78 -2.17 -7.55
C ARG A 56 -11.06 -2.50 -6.26
N VAL A 57 -10.56 -1.51 -5.51
CA VAL A 57 -9.93 -1.77 -4.21
C VAL A 57 -10.93 -2.40 -3.26
N LYS A 58 -10.62 -3.60 -2.79
CA LYS A 58 -11.51 -4.39 -1.93
C LYS A 58 -10.68 -5.22 -0.96
N LEU A 59 -11.08 -5.24 0.31
CA LEU A 59 -10.56 -6.20 1.29
C LEU A 59 -11.17 -7.58 1.04
N CYS A 60 -10.31 -8.60 1.04
CA CYS A 60 -10.71 -9.99 0.95
C CYS A 60 -11.21 -10.49 2.31
N GLN A 61 -11.81 -11.68 2.31
CA GLN A 61 -12.18 -12.34 3.57
C GLN A 61 -10.93 -12.59 4.41
N GLN A 62 -11.05 -12.37 5.73
CA GLN A 62 -9.97 -12.63 6.67
C GLN A 62 -9.70 -14.12 6.79
N GLU A 63 -8.43 -14.49 6.72
CA GLU A 63 -7.95 -15.86 6.84
C GLU A 63 -7.23 -16.04 8.17
N TRP A 64 -7.55 -17.11 8.90
CA TRP A 64 -6.83 -17.49 10.11
C TRP A 64 -5.78 -18.54 9.77
N THR A 65 -4.52 -18.28 10.12
CA THR A 65 -3.41 -19.23 9.96
C THR A 65 -2.65 -19.38 11.28
N SER A 66 -2.08 -20.55 11.56
CA SER A 66 -1.32 -20.87 12.78
C SER A 66 0.14 -21.17 12.48
N ASP A 67 0.79 -20.30 11.69
CA ASP A 67 2.13 -20.46 11.14
C ASP A 67 3.22 -19.66 11.89
N LEU A 68 2.87 -18.97 12.97
CA LEU A 68 3.84 -18.24 13.79
C LEU A 68 4.63 -19.18 14.71
N PRO A 69 5.83 -18.76 15.17
CA PRO A 69 6.60 -19.51 16.15
C PRO A 69 5.76 -19.93 17.36
N GLY A 70 5.85 -21.21 17.74
CA GLY A 70 5.03 -21.80 18.80
C GLY A 70 3.59 -22.13 18.40
N GLY A 71 3.27 -22.20 17.10
CA GLY A 71 1.94 -22.59 16.60
C GLY A 71 0.86 -21.53 16.86
N ARG A 72 1.27 -20.27 17.04
CA ARG A 72 0.33 -19.18 17.34
C ARG A 72 -0.43 -18.76 16.08
N ALA A 73 -1.70 -18.40 16.27
CA ALA A 73 -2.54 -17.90 15.20
C ALA A 73 -2.25 -16.44 14.84
N ARG A 74 -2.38 -16.09 13.56
CA ARG A 74 -2.45 -14.74 13.02
C ARG A 74 -3.58 -14.62 12.00
N ILE A 75 -4.08 -13.40 11.84
CA ILE A 75 -5.06 -13.05 10.82
C ILE A 75 -4.30 -12.52 9.59
N ILE A 76 -4.64 -13.03 8.41
CA ILE A 76 -4.21 -12.50 7.14
C ILE A 76 -5.40 -11.79 6.50
N GLU A 77 -5.21 -10.52 6.16
CA GLU A 77 -6.19 -9.71 5.42
C GLU A 77 -5.56 -9.29 4.11
N ARG A 78 -6.02 -9.90 3.02
CA ARG A 78 -5.58 -9.58 1.65
C ARG A 78 -6.44 -8.46 1.06
N SER A 79 -5.97 -7.90 -0.06
CA SER A 79 -6.76 -6.95 -0.84
C SER A 79 -6.60 -7.14 -2.34
N GLU A 80 -7.63 -6.79 -3.09
CA GLU A 80 -7.67 -6.72 -4.54
C GLU A 80 -7.62 -5.27 -5.04
N GLY A 81 -7.45 -5.10 -6.35
CA GLY A 81 -7.47 -3.79 -7.01
C GLY A 81 -6.10 -3.14 -7.21
N PHE A 82 -5.01 -3.80 -6.81
CA PHE A 82 -3.63 -3.32 -6.98
C PHE A 82 -2.96 -4.06 -8.14
N ALA A 83 -2.50 -3.31 -9.14
CA ALA A 83 -1.82 -3.86 -10.30
C ALA A 83 -0.31 -3.95 -10.08
N TYR A 84 0.33 -2.90 -9.56
CA TYR A 84 1.77 -2.91 -9.31
C TYR A 84 2.12 -2.19 -8.02
N THR A 85 3.08 -2.74 -7.29
CA THR A 85 3.81 -2.04 -6.23
C THR A 85 5.26 -1.99 -6.62
N ILE A 86 5.80 -0.78 -6.69
CA ILE A 86 7.15 -0.46 -7.14
C ILE A 86 7.86 0.22 -5.98
N VAL A 87 9.07 -0.24 -5.67
CA VAL A 87 9.93 0.35 -4.64
C VAL A 87 11.30 0.61 -5.26
N GLY A 88 11.79 1.84 -5.15
CA GLY A 88 13.07 2.24 -5.75
C GLY A 88 13.14 2.01 -7.27
N GLY A 89 12.01 2.06 -7.97
CA GLY A 89 11.91 1.82 -9.42
C GLY A 89 11.87 0.35 -9.84
N GLN A 90 11.80 -0.59 -8.89
CA GLN A 90 11.68 -2.03 -9.18
C GLN A 90 10.32 -2.57 -8.76
N ILE A 91 9.73 -3.43 -9.58
CA ILE A 91 8.46 -4.10 -9.27
C ILE A 91 8.71 -5.11 -8.14
N VAL A 92 7.98 -4.92 -7.04
CA VAL A 92 7.97 -5.82 -5.87
C VAL A 92 6.71 -6.69 -5.88
N PHE A 93 5.59 -6.14 -6.35
CA PHE A 93 4.37 -6.89 -6.61
C PHE A 93 3.85 -6.62 -8.02
N ASP A 94 3.47 -7.71 -8.71
CA ASP A 94 2.80 -7.72 -10.01
C ASP A 94 1.46 -8.43 -9.83
N HIS A 95 0.34 -7.73 -10.00
CA HIS A 95 -1.03 -8.22 -9.82
C HIS A 95 -1.22 -9.06 -8.54
N ASN A 96 -0.80 -8.50 -7.38
CA ASN A 96 -0.80 -9.16 -6.05
C ASN A 96 0.16 -10.36 -5.89
N GLU A 97 1.00 -10.65 -6.87
CA GLU A 97 2.04 -11.67 -6.77
C GLU A 97 3.38 -11.04 -6.38
N TYR A 98 3.96 -11.51 -5.27
CA TYR A 98 5.27 -11.07 -4.80
C TYR A 98 6.38 -11.56 -5.75
N GLN A 99 7.20 -10.63 -6.21
CA GLN A 99 8.23 -10.90 -7.22
C GLN A 99 9.58 -11.36 -6.64
N GLY A 100 9.74 -11.44 -5.32
CA GLY A 100 11.02 -11.79 -4.70
C GLY A 100 12.05 -10.64 -4.63
N THR A 101 11.72 -9.48 -5.21
CA THR A 101 12.61 -8.31 -5.24
C THR A 101 12.70 -7.63 -3.88
N LEU A 102 13.94 -7.36 -3.43
CA LEU A 102 14.25 -6.69 -2.17
C LEU A 102 14.93 -5.33 -2.43
N SER A 103 14.20 -4.39 -3.02
CA SER A 103 14.71 -3.06 -3.40
C SER A 103 14.60 -1.99 -2.31
N GLY A 104 14.12 -2.36 -1.11
CA GLY A 104 13.99 -1.46 0.02
C GLY A 104 15.33 -0.99 0.58
N GLN A 105 15.35 0.22 1.14
CA GLN A 105 16.53 0.81 1.79
C GLN A 105 16.20 1.22 3.23
N VAL A 106 17.23 1.25 4.07
CA VAL A 106 17.15 1.88 5.41
C VAL A 106 17.16 3.39 5.22
N LEU A 107 16.23 4.08 5.89
CA LEU A 107 16.03 5.52 5.83
C LEU A 107 16.54 6.20 7.10
#